data_AF-A0AAT9E6T0-F1
#
_entry.id   AF-A0AAT9E6T0-F1
#
_cell.length_a   1.000
_cell.length_b   1.000
_cell.length_c   1.000
_cell.angle_alpha   90.00
_cell.angle_beta   90.00
_cell.angle_gamma   90.00
#
_symmetry.space_group_name_H-M   'P 1'
#
loop_
_entity.id
_entity.type
_entity.pdbx_description
1 polymer ?
#
loop_
_entity_poly.entity_id
_entity_poly.type
_entity_poly.pdbx_seq_one_letter_code
_entity_poly.pdbx_strand_id
1 'polypeptide(L)'
;MKKLPGSLEIKLHERLSKNDILNVLAEQMTMLEETFGVEEFKLYSFLECYIDSKKQALYDHVGNGIVSSLNLDSQDNIENTSKLVRKENDRRIVSFDKKLHIEKIEKTVKNLQANNKYSHCALTTSVVPASSINAIIHSENIKLQEEKHKSYLIKKQREREEEERRAKEKELYERPLKEFINKKIRESGLSEMDFKRTISSSCDYLFSVSTKAKYFAEKPELFEKYRDERLIRFSIKRPDGKVGKVEIYTENGELIFEQYKTLKLV
;
A
#
# COMPACT_ATOMS: atom_id res chain seq x y z
N MET A 1 20.76 -10.89 24.00
CA MET A 1 22.00 -10.45 23.31
C MET A 1 23.19 -11.08 24.02
N LYS A 2 24.13 -11.69 23.29
CA LYS A 2 25.41 -12.15 23.88
C LYS A 2 26.17 -10.91 24.34
N LYS A 3 26.52 -10.85 25.62
CA LYS A 3 27.23 -9.71 26.24
C LYS A 3 28.54 -9.48 25.50
N LEU A 4 28.81 -8.24 25.09
CA LEU A 4 30.13 -7.87 24.58
C LEU A 4 31.13 -8.03 25.74
N PRO A 5 32.30 -8.68 25.52
CA PRO A 5 33.33 -8.71 26.55
C PRO A 5 33.72 -7.27 26.92
N GLY A 6 33.69 -6.95 28.21
CA GLY A 6 34.05 -5.62 28.74
C GLY A 6 32.89 -4.65 29.02
N SER A 7 31.62 -5.06 28.90
CA SER A 7 30.50 -4.20 29.30
C SER A 7 30.33 -4.13 30.83
N LEU A 8 30.42 -2.93 31.39
CA LEU A 8 30.08 -2.66 32.79
C LEU A 8 28.55 -2.64 32.95
N GLU A 9 28.01 -3.65 33.63
CA GLU A 9 26.57 -3.75 33.93
C GLU A 9 26.35 -3.42 35.40
N ILE A 10 25.76 -2.25 35.68
CA ILE A 10 25.38 -1.84 37.04
C ILE A 10 23.92 -2.24 37.24
N LYS A 11 23.67 -3.22 38.10
CA LYS A 11 22.32 -3.59 38.53
C LYS A 11 21.99 -2.93 39.85
N LEU A 12 20.98 -2.06 39.83
CA LEU A 12 20.49 -1.36 41.01
C LEU A 12 19.21 -2.06 41.47
N HIS A 13 19.27 -2.75 42.61
CA HIS A 13 18.14 -3.53 43.15
C HIS A 13 17.21 -2.70 44.04
N GLU A 14 17.64 -1.49 44.39
CA GLU A 14 16.88 -0.55 45.22
C GLU A 14 16.63 0.76 44.46
N ARG A 15 15.58 1.47 44.85
CA ARG A 15 15.28 2.78 44.29
C ARG A 15 16.32 3.79 44.78
N LEU A 16 17.34 4.01 43.97
CA LEU A 16 18.34 5.04 44.21
C LEU A 16 17.83 6.43 43.83
N SER A 17 18.27 7.44 44.57
CA SER A 17 18.08 8.82 44.15
C SER A 17 18.93 9.10 42.90
N LYS A 18 18.61 10.17 42.17
CA LYS A 18 19.41 10.60 41.01
C LYS A 18 20.86 10.88 41.41
N ASN A 19 21.09 11.41 42.62
CA ASN A 19 22.42 11.71 43.12
C ASN A 19 23.21 10.43 43.43
N ASP A 20 22.56 9.42 44.01
CA ASP A 20 23.21 8.13 44.31
C ASP A 20 23.67 7.44 43.01
N ILE A 21 22.86 7.49 41.96
CA ILE A 21 23.22 6.93 40.64
C ILE A 21 24.44 7.66 40.07
N LEU A 22 24.49 8.99 40.17
CA LEU A 22 25.61 9.80 39.69
C LEU A 22 26.88 9.52 40.49
N ASN A 23 26.77 9.33 41.81
CA ASN A 23 27.90 8.99 42.67
C ASN A 23 28.49 7.62 42.30
N VAL A 24 27.65 6.60 42.09
CA VAL A 24 28.10 5.27 41.67
C VAL A 24 28.81 5.32 40.31
N LEU A 25 28.25 6.06 39.34
CA LEU A 25 28.90 6.23 38.03
C LEU A 25 30.25 6.96 38.16
N ALA A 26 30.31 8.02 38.97
CA ALA A 26 31.54 8.77 39.19
C ALA A 26 32.63 7.92 39.86
N GLU A 27 32.27 7.11 40.85
CA GLU A 27 33.19 6.19 41.52
C GLU A 27 33.78 5.17 40.54
N GLN A 28 32.93 4.52 39.74
CA GLN A 28 33.37 3.53 38.76
C GLN A 28 34.24 4.13 37.66
N MET A 29 33.87 5.30 37.15
CA MET A 29 34.68 6.02 36.17
C MET A 29 36.05 6.40 36.74
N THR A 30 36.09 6.92 37.98
CA THR A 30 37.35 7.29 38.66
C THR A 30 38.24 6.06 38.85
N MET A 31 37.66 4.93 39.26
CA MET A 31 38.40 3.68 39.39
C MET A 31 39.00 3.23 38.04
N LEU A 32 38.23 3.30 36.95
CA LEU A 32 38.70 2.95 35.61
C LEU A 32 39.83 3.85 35.12
N GLU A 33 39.73 5.15 35.38
CA GLU A 33 40.74 6.14 35.02
C GLU A 33 42.03 5.93 35.83
N GLU A 34 41.95 5.96 37.16
CA GLU A 34 43.12 5.97 38.04
C GLU A 34 43.82 4.60 38.09
N THR A 35 43.07 3.50 37.95
CA THR A 35 43.63 2.14 38.05
C THR A 35 44.12 1.61 36.72
N PHE A 36 43.39 1.88 35.64
CA PHE A 36 43.61 1.25 34.34
C PHE A 36 43.99 2.24 33.23
N GLY A 37 44.03 3.55 33.51
CA GLY A 37 44.34 4.59 32.51
C GLY A 37 43.28 4.68 31.41
N VAL A 38 42.05 4.24 31.66
CA VAL A 38 40.97 4.26 30.66
C VAL A 38 40.31 5.64 30.66
N GLU A 39 40.68 6.46 29.67
CA GLU A 39 40.20 7.84 29.54
C GLU A 39 38.93 7.97 28.68
N GLU A 40 38.58 6.92 27.91
CA GLU A 40 37.43 6.91 27.00
C GLU A 40 36.55 5.69 27.25
N PHE A 41 35.26 5.93 27.47
CA PHE A 41 34.27 4.86 27.64
C PHE A 41 32.95 5.27 27.00
N LYS A 42 32.18 4.26 26.58
CA LYS A 42 30.85 4.44 25.99
C LYS A 42 29.81 3.82 26.90
N LEU A 43 28.87 4.63 27.36
CA LEU A 43 27.72 4.14 28.13
C LEU A 43 26.63 3.68 27.14
N TYR A 44 26.32 2.39 27.18
CA TYR A 44 25.15 1.84 26.51
C TYR A 44 24.03 1.75 27.53
N SER A 45 22.99 2.57 27.36
CA SER A 45 21.77 2.49 28.17
C SER A 45 20.75 1.58 27.49
N PHE A 46 20.32 0.54 28.18
CA PHE A 46 19.14 -0.25 27.80
C PHE A 46 17.99 0.15 28.71
N LEU A 47 16.80 0.35 28.15
CA LEU A 47 15.62 0.70 28.94
C LEU A 47 15.03 -0.58 29.56
N GLU A 48 15.15 -0.71 30.89
CA GLU A 48 14.38 -1.70 31.66
C GLU A 48 13.48 -0.97 32.66
N CYS A 49 12.18 -1.23 32.57
CA CYS A 49 11.18 -0.56 33.40
C CYS A 49 10.67 -1.52 34.48
N TYR A 50 10.54 -1.00 35.70
CA TYR A 50 9.95 -1.73 36.83
C TYR A 50 8.88 -0.87 37.51
N ILE A 51 7.74 -1.48 37.82
CA ILE A 51 6.69 -0.92 38.68
C ILE A 51 6.40 -1.96 39.74
N ASP A 52 6.46 -1.58 41.01
CA ASP A 52 6.29 -2.48 42.18
C ASP A 52 7.14 -3.75 42.09
N SER A 53 8.43 -3.59 41.75
CA SER A 53 9.41 -4.66 41.56
C SER A 53 9.06 -5.67 40.45
N LYS A 54 8.06 -5.38 39.61
CA LYS A 54 7.68 -6.20 38.45
C LYS A 54 8.16 -5.55 37.16
N LYS A 55 8.78 -6.35 36.29
CA LYS A 55 9.27 -5.91 34.99
C LYS A 55 8.11 -5.51 34.08
N GLN A 56 8.18 -4.31 33.54
CA GLN A 56 7.24 -3.75 32.59
C GLN A 56 7.88 -3.61 31.21
N ALA A 57 7.04 -3.51 30.19
CA ALA A 57 7.42 -3.14 28.85
C ALA A 57 6.65 -1.88 28.44
N LEU A 58 7.28 -1.04 27.62
CA LEU A 58 6.62 0.03 26.90
C LEU A 58 6.16 -0.55 25.56
N TYR A 59 4.85 -0.63 25.37
CA TYR A 59 4.23 -1.14 24.15
C TYR A 59 3.84 0.03 23.24
N ASP A 60 4.31 0.01 22.00
CA ASP A 60 3.90 0.92 20.94
C ASP A 60 2.72 0.33 20.16
N HIS A 61 1.57 0.99 20.26
CA HIS A 61 0.34 0.61 19.59
C HIS A 61 0.39 0.82 18.07
N VAL A 62 1.24 1.73 17.58
CA VAL A 62 1.35 2.05 16.16
C VAL A 62 2.24 1.04 15.45
N GLY A 63 3.43 0.79 15.98
CA GLY A 63 4.36 -0.19 15.46
C GLY A 63 4.06 -1.64 15.85
N ASN A 64 3.10 -1.86 16.76
CA ASN A 64 2.83 -3.14 17.41
C ASN A 64 4.11 -3.79 17.95
N GLY A 65 4.84 -3.05 18.79
CA GLY A 65 6.20 -3.43 19.18
C GLY A 65 6.63 -2.94 20.56
N ILE A 66 7.82 -3.37 20.98
CA ILE A 66 8.41 -2.97 22.25
C ILE A 66 9.32 -1.77 22.02
N VAL A 67 9.13 -0.70 22.80
CA VAL A 67 10.07 0.43 22.84
C VAL A 67 11.32 0.00 23.61
N SER A 68 12.42 -0.20 22.90
CA SER A 68 13.69 -0.67 23.47
C SER A 68 14.65 0.46 23.87
N SER A 69 14.41 1.67 23.36
CA SER A 69 15.21 2.86 23.64
C SER A 69 14.39 4.13 23.43
N LEU A 70 14.79 5.20 24.13
CA LEU A 70 14.28 6.55 23.93
C LEU A 70 15.49 7.45 23.63
N ASN A 71 15.47 8.12 22.49
CA ASN A 71 16.51 9.09 22.15
C ASN A 71 16.22 10.39 22.87
N LEU A 72 17.16 10.85 23.70
CA LEU A 72 17.05 12.12 24.42
C LEU A 72 17.70 13.23 23.60
N ASP A 73 16.98 14.33 23.35
CA ASP A 73 17.51 15.51 22.62
C ASP A 73 18.84 16.04 23.18
N SER A 74 19.10 15.80 24.47
CA SER A 74 20.35 16.19 25.13
C SER A 74 21.57 15.37 24.71
N GLN A 75 21.40 14.24 24.04
CA GLN A 75 22.50 13.39 23.58
C GLN A 75 23.26 14.00 22.40
N ASP A 76 22.61 14.83 21.58
CA ASP A 76 23.19 15.37 20.36
C ASP A 76 24.18 16.52 20.59
N ASN A 77 24.18 17.13 21.78
CA ASN A 77 25.00 18.30 22.13
C ASN A 77 25.67 18.17 23.52
N ILE A 78 26.22 16.99 23.83
CA ILE A 78 27.00 16.81 25.07
C ILE A 78 28.39 17.41 24.85
N GLU A 79 28.58 18.64 25.31
CA GLU A 79 29.91 19.25 25.43
C GLU A 79 30.62 18.70 26.68
N ASN A 80 31.85 18.22 26.52
CA ASN A 80 32.68 17.74 27.63
C ASN A 80 33.23 18.94 28.41
N THR A 81 32.41 19.50 29.31
CA THR A 81 32.74 20.69 30.09
C THR A 81 33.73 20.44 31.22
N SER A 82 34.06 19.19 31.53
CA SER A 82 35.04 18.85 32.57
C SER A 82 36.47 18.77 32.04
N LYS A 83 36.69 18.73 30.71
CA LYS A 83 38.01 18.57 30.10
C LYS A 83 38.77 19.88 30.00
N LEU A 84 39.62 20.18 30.97
CA LEU A 84 40.64 21.23 30.86
C LEU A 84 41.86 20.65 30.15
N VAL A 85 42.20 21.19 28.97
CA VAL A 85 43.41 20.80 28.24
C VAL A 85 44.45 21.90 28.40
N ARG A 86 45.53 21.62 29.14
CA ARG A 86 46.70 22.49 29.26
C ARG A 86 47.89 21.84 28.55
N LYS A 87 48.75 22.65 27.92
CA LYS A 87 50.04 22.20 27.39
C LYS A 87 51.14 22.73 28.28
N GLU A 88 51.93 21.83 28.84
CA GLU A 88 53.10 22.17 29.64
C GLU A 88 54.27 21.31 29.14
N ASN A 89 55.37 21.94 28.69
CA ASN A 89 56.55 21.27 28.15
C ASN A 89 56.25 20.17 27.10
N ASP A 90 55.46 20.51 26.07
CA ASP A 90 54.98 19.59 25.01
C ASP A 90 54.17 18.37 25.47
N ARG A 91 53.85 18.27 26.76
CA ARG A 91 52.92 17.28 27.30
C ARG A 91 51.52 17.88 27.37
N ARG A 92 50.54 17.14 26.82
CA ARG A 92 49.12 17.47 26.94
C ARG A 92 48.64 17.01 28.30
N ILE A 93 48.41 17.94 29.21
CA ILE A 93 47.79 17.67 30.51
C ILE A 93 46.29 17.84 30.35
N VAL A 94 45.56 16.73 30.49
CA VAL A 94 44.11 16.74 30.55
C VAL A 94 43.72 16.65 32.03
N SER A 95 43.08 17.69 32.56
CA SER A 95 42.53 17.65 33.92
C SER A 95 41.01 17.64 33.85
N PHE A 96 40.39 16.71 34.57
CA PHE A 96 38.95 16.71 34.78
C PHE A 96 38.63 17.53 36.03
N ASP A 97 37.99 18.70 35.88
CA ASP A 97 37.65 19.54 37.03
C ASP A 97 36.51 18.86 37.83
N LYS A 98 36.85 18.33 39.02
CA LYS A 98 36.05 17.37 39.81
C LYS A 98 34.89 18.01 40.59
N LYS A 99 33.98 18.73 39.92
CA LYS A 99 32.68 19.06 40.51
C LYS A 99 31.53 18.71 39.58
N LEU A 100 30.67 17.81 40.05
CA LEU A 100 29.38 17.54 39.43
C LEU A 100 28.60 18.87 39.34
N HIS A 101 28.25 19.30 38.13
CA HIS A 101 27.43 20.51 37.92
C HIS A 101 25.97 20.24 38.33
N ILE A 102 25.72 20.11 39.64
CA ILE A 102 24.41 19.81 40.23
C ILE A 102 23.33 20.76 39.69
N GLU A 103 23.63 22.06 39.61
CA GLU A 103 22.72 23.08 39.08
C GLU A 103 22.28 22.81 37.64
N LYS A 104 23.19 22.32 36.77
CA LYS A 104 22.87 21.98 35.38
C LYS A 104 21.94 20.76 35.32
N ILE A 105 22.17 19.78 36.18
CA ILE A 105 21.34 18.57 36.31
C ILE A 105 19.95 18.96 36.81
N GLU A 106 19.87 19.76 37.87
CA GLU A 106 18.60 20.27 38.41
C GLU A 106 17.83 21.08 37.37
N LYS A 107 18.48 21.98 36.63
CA LYS A 107 17.86 22.76 35.55
C LYS A 107 17.31 21.83 34.45
N THR A 108 18.05 20.80 34.08
CA THR A 108 17.61 19.80 33.08
C THR A 108 16.39 19.04 33.57
N VAL A 109 16.38 18.61 34.83
CA VAL A 109 15.24 17.92 35.45
C VAL A 109 14.02 18.83 35.50
N LYS A 110 14.16 20.07 35.98
CA LYS A 110 13.06 21.04 36.06
C LYS A 110 12.47 21.32 34.67
N ASN A 111 13.33 21.46 33.66
CA ASN A 111 12.91 21.64 32.27
C ASN A 111 12.14 20.43 31.73
N LEU A 112 12.60 19.20 31.99
CA LEU A 112 11.88 17.98 31.58
C LEU A 112 10.54 17.82 32.30
N GLN A 113 10.47 18.20 33.58
CA GLN A 113 9.23 18.18 34.35
C GLN A 113 8.22 19.22 33.84
N ALA A 114 8.68 20.43 33.50
CA ALA A 114 7.82 21.50 32.99
C ALA A 114 7.45 21.32 31.51
N ASN A 115 8.37 20.80 30.70
CA ASN A 115 8.24 20.67 29.25
C ASN A 115 8.58 19.23 28.80
N ASN A 116 7.78 18.25 29.25
CA ASN A 116 7.98 16.86 28.84
C ASN A 116 7.59 16.69 27.37
N LYS A 117 8.58 16.79 26.48
CA LYS A 117 8.39 16.59 25.04
C LYS A 117 7.87 15.20 24.69
N TYR A 118 8.02 14.19 25.55
CA TYR A 118 7.54 12.83 25.33
C TYR A 118 6.11 12.60 25.84
N SER A 119 5.41 13.65 26.30
CA SER A 119 4.01 13.54 26.71
C SER A 119 3.10 13.01 25.61
N HIS A 120 3.36 13.37 24.35
CA HIS A 120 2.62 12.85 23.19
C HIS A 120 2.83 11.35 22.97
N CYS A 121 3.97 10.78 23.39
CA CYS A 121 4.20 9.34 23.31
C CYS A 121 3.19 8.57 24.17
N ALA A 122 2.64 9.15 25.24
CA ALA A 122 1.61 8.52 26.05
C ALA A 122 0.28 8.29 25.30
N LEU A 123 0.09 8.91 24.12
CA LEU A 123 -1.09 8.66 23.28
C LEU A 123 -0.98 7.36 22.47
N THR A 124 0.24 6.96 22.12
CA THR A 124 0.52 5.81 21.25
C THR A 124 1.29 4.71 21.95
N THR A 125 1.71 4.93 23.20
CA THR A 125 2.43 3.95 24.00
C THR A 125 1.77 3.70 25.35
N SER A 126 1.84 2.47 25.82
CA SER A 126 1.32 2.06 27.12
C SER A 126 2.34 1.24 27.91
N VAL A 127 2.23 1.30 29.23
CA VAL A 127 3.00 0.44 30.14
C VAL A 127 2.22 -0.85 30.36
N VAL A 128 2.83 -1.99 30.05
CA VAL A 128 2.22 -3.31 30.20
C VAL A 128 3.17 -4.29 30.89
N PRO A 129 2.66 -5.35 31.53
CA PRO A 129 3.51 -6.40 32.08
C PRO A 129 4.39 -7.04 31.00
N ALA A 130 5.70 -7.10 31.25
CA ALA A 130 6.64 -7.71 30.30
C ALA A 130 6.34 -9.21 30.06
N SER A 131 5.64 -9.87 30.98
CA SER A 131 5.16 -11.25 30.82
C SER A 131 4.11 -11.42 29.73
N SER A 132 3.34 -10.36 29.43
CA SER A 132 2.16 -10.42 28.57
C SER A 132 2.39 -9.80 27.19
N ILE A 133 3.49 -9.06 27.01
CA ILE A 133 3.77 -8.26 25.80
C ILE A 133 3.77 -9.09 24.51
N ASN A 134 4.38 -10.28 24.53
CA ASN A 134 4.44 -11.13 23.34
C ASN A 134 3.05 -11.64 22.95
N ALA A 135 2.18 -11.92 23.92
CA ALA A 135 0.81 -12.33 23.66
C ALA A 135 0.00 -11.17 23.07
N ILE A 136 0.17 -9.95 23.57
CA ILE A 136 -0.46 -8.74 23.02
C ILE A 136 -0.04 -8.56 21.57
N ILE A 137 1.27 -8.54 21.29
CA ILE A 137 1.81 -8.36 19.92
C ILE A 137 1.27 -9.44 18.97
N HIS A 138 1.26 -10.70 19.42
CA HIS A 138 0.77 -11.81 18.62
C HIS A 138 -0.72 -11.66 18.30
N SER A 139 -1.55 -11.28 19.29
CA SER A 139 -2.98 -11.09 19.09
C SER A 139 -3.30 -9.99 18.08
N GLU A 140 -2.58 -8.86 18.13
CA GLU A 140 -2.75 -7.78 17.16
C GLU A 140 -2.30 -8.17 15.76
N ASN A 141 -1.23 -8.97 15.64
CA ASN A 141 -0.82 -9.52 14.36
C ASN A 141 -1.87 -10.45 13.74
N ILE A 142 -2.53 -11.28 14.55
CA ILE A 142 -3.63 -12.14 14.08
C ILE A 142 -4.79 -11.27 13.56
N LYS A 143 -5.24 -10.28 14.33
CA LYS A 143 -6.32 -9.37 13.91
C LYS A 143 -5.98 -8.70 12.57
N LEU A 144 -4.76 -8.17 12.43
CA LEU A 144 -4.33 -7.52 11.20
C LEU A 144 -4.32 -8.49 9.99
N GLN A 145 -3.96 -9.76 10.21
CA GLN A 145 -4.02 -10.78 9.16
C GLN A 145 -5.46 -11.11 8.76
N GLU A 146 -6.36 -11.24 9.74
CA GLU A 146 -7.79 -11.49 9.50
C GLU A 146 -8.43 -10.34 8.70
N GLU A 147 -8.13 -9.09 9.04
CA GLU A 147 -8.62 -7.91 8.31
C GLU A 147 -8.11 -7.85 6.87
N LYS A 148 -6.82 -8.16 6.67
CA LYS A 148 -6.24 -8.28 5.32
C LYS A 148 -6.91 -9.38 4.52
N HIS A 149 -7.15 -10.54 5.14
CA HIS A 149 -7.82 -11.65 4.48
C HIS A 149 -9.26 -11.31 4.10
N LYS A 150 -10.02 -10.69 5.00
CA LYS A 150 -11.38 -10.22 4.74
C LYS A 150 -11.42 -9.22 3.58
N SER A 151 -10.50 -8.27 3.56
CA SER A 151 -10.38 -7.27 2.49
C SER A 151 -10.09 -7.93 1.13
N TYR A 152 -9.22 -8.94 1.11
CA TYR A 152 -8.93 -9.72 -0.08
C TYR A 152 -10.16 -10.47 -0.61
N LEU A 153 -10.94 -11.12 0.26
CA LEU A 153 -12.16 -11.83 -0.13
C LEU A 153 -13.20 -10.90 -0.76
N ILE A 154 -13.41 -9.72 -0.16
CA ILE A 154 -14.32 -8.69 -0.68
C ILE A 154 -13.87 -8.24 -2.08
N LYS A 155 -12.57 -7.97 -2.26
CA LYS A 155 -12.02 -7.57 -3.57
C LYS A 155 -12.30 -8.64 -4.64
N LYS A 156 -12.00 -9.91 -4.33
CA LYS A 156 -12.22 -11.04 -5.24
C LYS A 156 -13.69 -11.28 -5.57
N GLN A 157 -14.60 -10.96 -4.65
CA GLN A 157 -16.03 -11.02 -4.92
C GLN A 157 -16.45 -9.92 -5.90
N ARG A 158 -16.02 -8.67 -5.68
CA ARG A 158 -16.33 -7.55 -6.60
C ARG A 158 -15.80 -7.77 -8.01
N GLU A 159 -14.61 -8.33 -8.14
CA GLU A 159 -14.03 -8.67 -9.45
C GLU A 159 -14.91 -9.69 -10.19
N ARG A 160 -15.38 -10.74 -9.51
CA ARG A 160 -16.30 -11.73 -10.10
C ARG A 160 -17.65 -11.11 -10.50
N GLU A 161 -18.23 -10.30 -9.63
CA GLU A 161 -19.49 -9.60 -9.92
C GLU A 161 -19.35 -8.65 -11.12
N GLU A 162 -18.21 -7.97 -11.25
CA GLU A 162 -17.93 -7.10 -12.38
C GLU A 162 -17.71 -7.88 -13.68
N GLU A 163 -16.98 -9.00 -13.63
CA GLU A 163 -16.81 -9.90 -14.77
C GLU A 163 -18.15 -10.49 -15.23
N GLU A 164 -19.00 -10.96 -14.31
CA GLU A 164 -20.34 -11.44 -14.62
C GLU A 164 -21.21 -10.35 -15.22
N ARG A 165 -21.15 -9.13 -14.68
CA ARG A 165 -21.88 -7.98 -15.25
C ARG A 165 -21.42 -7.68 -16.67
N ARG A 166 -20.11 -7.60 -16.91
CA ARG A 166 -19.54 -7.36 -18.26
C ARG A 166 -19.90 -8.49 -19.22
N ALA A 167 -19.92 -9.74 -18.76
CA ALA A 167 -20.34 -10.89 -19.57
C ALA A 167 -21.82 -10.81 -19.93
N LYS A 168 -22.69 -10.47 -18.97
CA LYS A 168 -24.14 -10.27 -19.21
C LYS A 168 -24.40 -9.10 -20.16
N GLU A 169 -23.72 -7.97 -19.98
CA GLU A 169 -23.81 -6.81 -20.87
C GLU A 169 -23.36 -7.18 -22.30
N LYS A 170 -22.24 -7.89 -22.44
CA LYS A 170 -21.76 -8.38 -23.73
C LYS A 170 -22.74 -9.38 -24.37
N GLU A 171 -23.29 -10.29 -23.59
CA GLU A 171 -24.27 -11.26 -24.08
C GLU A 171 -25.55 -10.56 -24.58
N LEU A 172 -26.11 -9.63 -23.79
CA LEU A 172 -27.25 -8.80 -24.17
C LEU A 172 -26.95 -7.99 -25.43
N TYR A 173 -25.73 -7.48 -25.57
CA TYR A 173 -25.30 -6.75 -26.75
C TYR A 173 -25.22 -7.65 -28.00
N GLU A 174 -24.66 -8.87 -27.88
CA GLU A 174 -24.46 -9.78 -29.01
C GLU A 174 -25.71 -10.60 -29.39
N ARG A 175 -26.66 -10.79 -28.47
CA ARG A 175 -27.81 -11.68 -28.64
C ARG A 175 -28.65 -11.38 -29.89
N PRO A 176 -29.06 -10.13 -30.18
CA PRO A 176 -29.88 -9.83 -31.37
C PRO A 176 -29.20 -10.21 -32.68
N LEU A 177 -27.90 -9.90 -32.83
CA LEU A 177 -27.13 -10.26 -34.01
C LEU A 177 -27.00 -11.78 -34.18
N LYS A 178 -26.75 -12.52 -33.10
CA LYS A 178 -26.69 -14.00 -33.13
C LYS A 178 -28.03 -14.60 -33.55
N GLU A 179 -29.14 -14.11 -32.98
CA GLU A 179 -30.49 -14.55 -33.34
C GLU A 179 -30.80 -14.26 -34.82
N PHE A 180 -30.43 -13.07 -35.31
CA PHE A 180 -30.58 -12.70 -36.71
C PHE A 180 -29.80 -13.64 -37.64
N ILE A 181 -28.51 -13.89 -37.36
CA ILE A 181 -27.67 -14.78 -38.17
C ILE A 181 -28.25 -16.21 -38.18
N ASN A 182 -28.65 -16.72 -37.02
CA ASN A 182 -29.25 -18.05 -36.89
C ASN A 182 -30.56 -18.17 -37.66
N LYS A 183 -31.39 -17.12 -37.65
CA LYS A 183 -32.61 -17.05 -38.45
C LYS A 183 -32.28 -17.13 -39.94
N LYS A 184 -31.29 -16.37 -40.43
CA LYS A 184 -30.88 -16.39 -41.85
C LYS A 184 -30.29 -17.74 -42.29
N ILE A 185 -29.51 -18.41 -41.44
CA ILE A 185 -29.00 -19.76 -41.72
C ILE A 185 -30.15 -20.77 -41.84
N ARG A 186 -31.14 -20.67 -40.93
CA ARG A 186 -32.31 -21.55 -40.96
C ARG A 186 -33.16 -21.33 -42.20
N GLU A 187 -33.40 -20.06 -42.56
CA GLU A 187 -34.14 -19.67 -43.77
C GLU A 187 -33.45 -20.17 -45.05
N SER A 188 -32.12 -20.27 -45.08
CA SER A 188 -31.41 -20.77 -46.27
C SER A 188 -31.39 -22.29 -46.39
N GLY A 189 -31.73 -23.05 -45.33
CA GLY A 189 -31.64 -24.51 -45.30
C GLY A 189 -30.21 -25.06 -45.41
N LEU A 190 -29.19 -24.24 -45.14
CA LEU A 190 -27.78 -24.61 -45.25
C LEU A 190 -27.18 -24.86 -43.87
N SER A 191 -26.08 -25.60 -43.82
CA SER A 191 -25.21 -25.61 -42.64
C SER A 191 -24.63 -24.20 -42.41
N GLU A 192 -24.26 -23.87 -41.17
CA GLU A 192 -23.62 -22.58 -40.87
C GLU A 192 -22.35 -22.36 -41.72
N MET A 193 -21.57 -23.42 -41.92
CA MET A 193 -20.36 -23.39 -42.73
C MET A 193 -20.67 -23.08 -44.20
N ASP A 194 -21.67 -23.75 -44.78
CA ASP A 194 -22.05 -23.52 -46.18
C ASP A 194 -22.72 -22.17 -46.38
N PHE A 195 -23.53 -21.71 -45.41
CA PHE A 195 -24.11 -20.38 -45.41
C PHE A 195 -23.02 -19.30 -45.43
N LYS A 196 -22.00 -19.39 -44.56
CA LYS A 196 -20.86 -18.47 -44.55
C LYS A 196 -20.02 -18.59 -45.83
N ARG A 197 -19.90 -19.78 -46.41
CA ARG A 197 -19.14 -19.98 -47.64
C ARG A 197 -19.84 -19.35 -48.85
N THR A 198 -21.14 -19.58 -48.99
CA THR A 198 -21.89 -19.33 -50.23
C THR A 198 -22.74 -18.07 -50.21
N ILE A 199 -23.34 -17.72 -49.07
CA ILE A 199 -24.31 -16.62 -48.97
C ILE A 199 -23.71 -15.43 -48.22
N SER A 200 -23.27 -15.62 -46.98
CA SER A 200 -22.84 -14.51 -46.13
C SER A 200 -21.41 -14.09 -46.44
N SER A 201 -21.20 -12.80 -46.72
CA SER A 201 -19.87 -12.19 -46.73
C SER A 201 -19.50 -11.63 -45.36
N SER A 202 -20.44 -10.95 -44.70
CA SER A 202 -20.26 -10.35 -43.37
C SER A 202 -21.64 -10.05 -42.79
N CYS A 203 -21.80 -10.23 -41.48
CA CYS A 203 -23.02 -9.82 -40.79
C CYS A 203 -22.63 -9.21 -39.44
N ASP A 204 -22.78 -7.89 -39.32
CA ASP A 204 -22.31 -7.12 -38.17
C ASP A 204 -23.22 -5.93 -37.90
N TYR A 205 -23.06 -5.32 -36.73
CA TYR A 205 -23.74 -4.07 -36.42
C TYR A 205 -23.20 -2.90 -37.26
N LEU A 206 -24.11 -2.08 -37.76
CA LEU A 206 -23.87 -0.80 -38.41
C LEU A 206 -24.12 0.33 -37.40
N PHE A 207 -23.12 0.63 -36.56
CA PHE A 207 -23.24 1.64 -35.50
C PHE A 207 -22.71 3.02 -35.93
N SER A 208 -21.76 3.07 -36.86
CA SER A 208 -21.13 4.32 -37.26
C SER A 208 -22.09 5.24 -38.02
N VAL A 209 -22.34 6.44 -37.49
CA VAL A 209 -23.14 7.49 -38.13
C VAL A 209 -22.62 7.82 -39.53
N SER A 210 -21.30 7.89 -39.71
CA SER A 210 -20.69 8.19 -41.01
C SER A 210 -20.90 7.06 -42.02
N THR A 211 -20.95 5.80 -41.56
CA THR A 211 -21.22 4.65 -42.43
C THR A 211 -22.71 4.56 -42.77
N LYS A 212 -23.61 4.85 -41.83
CA LYS A 212 -25.05 4.96 -42.09
C LYS A 212 -25.36 6.04 -43.11
N ALA A 213 -24.74 7.21 -43.01
CA ALA A 213 -24.91 8.31 -43.97
C ALA A 213 -24.55 7.89 -45.40
N LYS A 214 -23.54 7.03 -45.57
CA LYS A 214 -23.17 6.49 -46.89
C LYS A 214 -24.21 5.53 -47.45
N TYR A 215 -24.76 4.64 -46.62
CA TYR A 215 -25.79 3.71 -47.07
C TYR A 215 -27.12 4.40 -47.37
N PHE A 216 -27.47 5.44 -46.60
CA PHE A 216 -28.71 6.18 -46.73
C PHE A 216 -28.56 7.51 -47.49
N ALA A 217 -27.49 7.68 -48.27
CA ALA A 217 -27.22 8.93 -48.98
C ALA A 217 -28.37 9.37 -49.91
N GLU A 218 -29.08 8.40 -50.50
CA GLU A 218 -30.22 8.61 -51.38
C GLU A 218 -31.58 8.57 -50.64
N LYS A 219 -31.57 8.33 -49.31
CA LYS A 219 -32.77 8.18 -48.46
C LYS A 219 -32.59 8.92 -47.12
N PRO A 220 -32.57 10.26 -47.13
CA PRO A 220 -32.32 11.07 -45.94
C PRO A 220 -33.32 10.80 -44.80
N GLU A 221 -34.56 10.45 -45.12
CA GLU A 221 -35.60 10.08 -44.15
C GLU A 221 -35.24 8.85 -43.31
N LEU A 222 -34.56 7.86 -43.91
CA LEU A 222 -34.07 6.68 -43.18
C LEU A 222 -32.87 7.03 -42.30
N PHE A 223 -32.01 7.94 -42.76
CA PHE A 223 -30.88 8.40 -41.97
C PHE A 223 -31.32 9.15 -40.71
N GLU A 224 -32.29 10.07 -40.82
CA GLU A 224 -32.82 10.79 -39.66
C GLU A 224 -33.47 9.84 -38.65
N LYS A 225 -34.29 8.89 -39.14
CA LYS A 225 -35.00 7.94 -38.28
C LYS A 225 -34.07 6.99 -37.53
N TYR A 226 -33.04 6.45 -38.20
CA TYR A 226 -32.18 5.40 -37.65
C TYR A 226 -30.77 5.87 -37.30
N ARG A 227 -30.56 7.19 -37.15
CA ARG A 227 -29.24 7.80 -36.91
C ARG A 227 -28.55 7.21 -35.69
N ASP A 228 -29.28 7.11 -34.59
CA ASP A 228 -28.76 6.69 -33.27
C ASP A 228 -29.17 5.25 -32.91
N GLU A 229 -30.02 4.61 -33.72
CA GLU A 229 -30.42 3.21 -33.52
C GLU A 229 -29.33 2.24 -33.98
N ARG A 230 -29.10 1.16 -33.25
CA ARG A 230 -28.19 0.12 -33.72
C ARG A 230 -28.90 -0.74 -34.78
N LEU A 231 -28.24 -0.91 -35.92
CA LEU A 231 -28.77 -1.63 -37.08
C LEU A 231 -27.90 -2.84 -37.41
N ILE A 232 -28.46 -3.85 -38.05
CA ILE A 232 -27.72 -5.03 -38.52
C ILE A 232 -27.47 -4.86 -40.02
N ARG A 233 -26.20 -4.92 -40.43
CA ARG A 233 -25.80 -4.96 -41.84
C ARG A 233 -25.49 -6.39 -42.24
N PHE A 234 -26.19 -6.88 -43.25
CA PHE A 234 -25.98 -8.18 -43.84
C PHE A 234 -25.48 -8.05 -45.29
N SER A 235 -24.24 -8.46 -45.53
CA SER A 235 -23.63 -8.44 -46.86
C SER A 235 -23.72 -9.82 -47.51
N ILE A 236 -24.31 -9.90 -48.68
CA ILE A 236 -24.61 -11.14 -49.40
C ILE A 236 -23.69 -11.27 -50.62
N LYS A 237 -23.10 -12.46 -50.77
CA LYS A 237 -22.20 -12.85 -51.85
C LYS A 237 -22.95 -13.12 -53.15
N ARG A 238 -22.23 -12.94 -54.24
CA ARG A 238 -22.54 -13.47 -55.58
C ARG A 238 -21.87 -14.83 -55.78
N PRO A 239 -22.21 -15.55 -56.86
CA PRO A 239 -21.53 -16.79 -57.22
C PRO A 239 -20.00 -16.67 -57.37
N ASP A 240 -19.50 -15.48 -57.72
CA ASP A 240 -18.06 -15.17 -57.82
C ASP A 240 -17.38 -14.91 -56.46
N GLY A 241 -18.12 -15.04 -55.35
CA GLY A 241 -17.66 -14.82 -53.98
C GLY A 241 -17.58 -13.35 -53.56
N LYS A 242 -17.84 -12.37 -54.46
CA LYS A 242 -17.82 -10.93 -54.13
C LYS A 242 -19.17 -10.48 -53.56
N VAL A 243 -19.17 -9.43 -52.75
CA VAL A 243 -20.42 -8.80 -52.26
C VAL A 243 -21.23 -8.29 -53.46
N GLY A 244 -22.47 -8.74 -53.59
CA GLY A 244 -23.42 -8.29 -54.61
C GLY A 244 -24.62 -7.54 -54.07
N LYS A 245 -25.02 -7.83 -52.83
CA LYS A 245 -26.14 -7.15 -52.17
C LYS A 245 -25.77 -6.84 -50.73
N VAL A 246 -26.21 -5.69 -50.23
CA VAL A 246 -26.19 -5.35 -48.81
C VAL A 246 -27.61 -5.08 -48.38
N GLU A 247 -28.02 -5.70 -47.29
CA GLU A 247 -29.29 -5.49 -46.62
C GLU A 247 -29.04 -4.90 -45.24
N ILE A 248 -29.90 -3.98 -44.81
CA ILE A 248 -29.85 -3.34 -43.49
C ILE A 248 -31.18 -3.59 -42.78
N TYR A 249 -31.07 -4.08 -41.55
CA TYR A 249 -32.17 -4.51 -40.72
C TYR A 249 -32.18 -3.75 -39.38
N THR A 250 -33.36 -3.65 -38.76
CA THR A 250 -33.47 -3.33 -37.32
C THR A 250 -32.90 -4.49 -36.49
N GLU A 251 -32.66 -4.29 -35.19
CA GLU A 251 -32.28 -5.37 -34.28
C GLU A 251 -33.32 -6.49 -34.18
N ASN A 252 -34.59 -6.16 -34.39
CA ASN A 252 -35.70 -7.11 -34.40
C ASN A 252 -35.78 -7.90 -35.72
N GLY A 253 -34.89 -7.62 -36.68
CA GLY A 253 -34.80 -8.33 -37.95
C GLY A 253 -35.77 -7.85 -39.03
N GLU A 254 -36.29 -6.62 -38.93
CA GLU A 254 -37.12 -6.00 -39.97
C GLU A 254 -36.22 -5.36 -41.03
N LEU A 255 -36.47 -5.63 -42.31
CA LEU A 255 -35.69 -5.06 -43.41
C LEU A 255 -36.05 -3.58 -43.60
N ILE A 256 -35.03 -2.72 -43.60
CA ILE A 256 -35.20 -1.26 -43.75
C ILE A 256 -34.70 -0.80 -45.12
N PHE A 257 -33.59 -1.39 -45.58
CA PHE A 257 -32.90 -0.94 -46.78
C PHE A 257 -32.15 -2.09 -47.45
N GLU A 258 -32.13 -2.07 -48.78
CA GLU A 258 -31.30 -2.96 -49.58
C GLU A 258 -30.61 -2.18 -50.70
N GLN A 259 -29.39 -2.58 -51.00
CA GLN A 259 -28.59 -1.99 -52.08
C GLN A 259 -27.87 -3.10 -52.85
N TYR A 260 -28.04 -3.07 -54.17
CA TYR A 260 -27.30 -3.93 -55.08
C TYR A 260 -26.01 -3.24 -55.52
N LYS A 261 -24.89 -3.97 -55.48
CA LYS A 261 -23.63 -3.49 -56.06
C LYS A 261 -23.63 -3.81 -57.55
N THR A 262 -23.72 -2.78 -58.38
CA THR A 262 -23.60 -2.87 -59.84
C THR A 262 -22.23 -3.39 -60.25
N LEU A 263 -22.21 -4.30 -61.22
CA LEU A 263 -21.00 -4.66 -61.96
C LEU A 263 -20.55 -3.43 -62.74
N LYS A 264 -19.37 -2.89 -62.42
CA LYS A 264 -18.61 -2.16 -63.43
C LYS A 264 -18.12 -3.20 -64.42
N LEU A 265 -18.88 -3.42 -65.49
CA LEU A 265 -18.38 -4.06 -66.70
C LEU A 265 -17.26 -3.14 -67.20
N VAL A 266 -16.02 -3.61 -67.08
CA VAL A 266 -14.83 -2.97 -67.68
C VAL A 266 -14.71 -3.51 -69.10
#